data_AF-A0A1I5UV70-F1
#
_entry.id   AF-A0A1I5UV70-F1
#
_cell.length_a   1.000
_cell.length_b   1.000
_cell.length_c   1.000
_cell.angle_alpha   90.00
_cell.angle_beta   90.00
_cell.angle_gamma   90.00
#
_symmetry.space_group_name_H-M   'P 1'
#
loop_
_entity.id
_entity.type
_entity.pdbx_description
1 polymer ?
#
loop_
_entity_poly.entity_id
_entity_poly.type
_entity_poly.pdbx_seq_one_letter_code
_entity_poly.pdbx_strand_id
1 'polypeptide(L)'
;MLKNKTLEDAKQHLMTAHEIKAGNMGFLAQLYKDGKQQIDQINGNTKLSEEGKQEEKKEFQAEFALHAFRQMHNRKEQHNVEVQKANRIARELAYQKPKKPRGYEVERFEQDYKRLKTEIMLEPNSNRAKEKLEKFIDTYDDPYYRSVFQEDFAELTSSILSDAGQDTSKLKTELYKKFQDIEPSEVKEARQLYEETNERMGEENFFLNPLMEKDSTLSQKAKFRPIMGDDNVQFIDRTSEIFEAMPDEAPKPYVDEELDAQKRADERAEQERVRQAGADAIMRKGAGV
;
A
#
# COMPACT_ATOMS: atom_id res chain seq x y z
N MET A 1 -0.33 -24.06 4.61
CA MET A 1 -1.59 -23.54 4.06
C MET A 1 -1.61 -22.05 4.35
N LEU A 2 -1.35 -21.21 3.36
CA LEU A 2 -1.52 -19.76 3.51
C LEU A 2 -3.03 -19.52 3.62
N LYS A 3 -3.48 -18.82 4.67
CA LYS A 3 -4.88 -18.38 4.75
C LYS A 3 -5.16 -17.54 3.50
N ASN A 4 -6.31 -17.76 2.85
CA ASN A 4 -6.74 -16.86 1.78
C ASN A 4 -6.91 -15.47 2.43
N LYS A 5 -6.04 -14.53 2.06
CA LYS A 5 -6.11 -13.14 2.52
C LYS A 5 -7.32 -12.49 1.85
N THR A 6 -8.06 -11.70 2.61
CA THR A 6 -9.32 -11.09 2.21
C THR A 6 -9.19 -9.57 2.14
N LEU A 7 -10.14 -8.92 1.46
CA LEU A 7 -10.25 -7.47 1.47
C LEU A 7 -10.40 -6.91 2.91
N GLU A 8 -11.04 -7.67 3.79
CA GLU A 8 -11.20 -7.31 5.20
C GLU A 8 -9.86 -7.31 5.95
N ASP A 9 -8.96 -8.26 5.65
CA ASP A 9 -7.61 -8.27 6.22
C ASP A 9 -6.83 -7.02 5.81
N ALA A 10 -6.94 -6.60 4.55
CA ALA A 10 -6.30 -5.39 4.06
C ALA A 10 -6.85 -4.13 4.76
N LYS A 11 -8.17 -4.04 4.94
CA LYS A 11 -8.83 -2.96 5.68
C LYS A 11 -8.41 -2.92 7.14
N GLN A 12 -8.30 -4.08 7.79
CA GLN A 12 -7.86 -4.19 9.18
C GLN A 12 -6.43 -3.68 9.37
N HIS A 13 -5.50 -4.06 8.49
CA HIS A 13 -4.12 -3.54 8.51
C HIS A 13 -4.07 -2.03 8.32
N LEU A 14 -4.85 -1.48 7.37
CA LEU A 14 -4.93 -0.04 7.17
C LEU A 14 -5.53 0.67 8.39
N MET A 15 -6.56 0.09 9.03
CA MET A 15 -7.15 0.64 10.25
C MET A 15 -6.11 0.66 11.39
N THR A 16 -5.33 -0.40 11.57
CA THR A 16 -4.24 -0.40 12.56
C THR A 16 -3.19 0.67 12.25
N ALA A 17 -2.82 0.87 10.98
CA ALA A 17 -1.94 1.97 10.59
C ALA A 17 -2.55 3.34 10.99
N HIS A 18 -3.85 3.53 10.75
CA HIS A 18 -4.55 4.74 11.18
C HIS A 18 -4.54 4.94 12.70
N GLU A 19 -4.76 3.90 13.49
CA GLU A 19 -4.71 3.96 14.96
C GLU A 19 -3.32 4.36 15.46
N ILE A 20 -2.27 3.79 14.87
CA ILE A 20 -0.88 4.16 15.20
C ILE A 20 -0.66 5.65 14.92
N LYS A 21 -1.06 6.13 13.73
CA LYS A 21 -0.92 7.54 13.36
C LYS A 21 -1.74 8.47 14.24
N ALA A 22 -3.01 8.14 14.51
CA ALA A 22 -3.91 8.92 15.37
C ALA A 22 -3.37 9.03 16.81
N GLY A 23 -2.72 7.97 17.31
CA GLY A 23 -2.09 7.97 18.62
C GLY A 23 -0.82 8.82 18.75
N ASN A 24 -0.26 9.35 17.65
CA ASN A 24 0.99 10.14 17.68
C ASN A 24 0.88 11.37 18.59
N MET A 25 -0.26 12.05 18.61
CA MET A 25 -0.45 13.24 19.46
C MET A 25 -0.37 12.89 20.95
N GLY A 26 -1.03 11.82 21.38
CA GLY A 26 -0.97 11.35 22.77
C GLY A 26 0.43 10.88 23.15
N PHE A 27 1.09 10.16 22.24
CA PHE A 27 2.47 9.73 22.41
C PHE A 27 3.44 10.90 22.59
N LEU A 28 3.37 11.92 21.72
CA LEU A 28 4.22 13.12 21.83
C LEU A 28 3.93 13.90 23.13
N ALA A 29 2.66 14.03 23.51
CA ALA A 29 2.29 14.69 24.76
C ALA A 29 2.89 13.98 25.98
N GLN A 30 2.91 12.64 25.97
CA GLN A 30 3.52 11.84 27.02
C GLN A 30 5.04 12.00 27.04
N LEU A 31 5.72 11.90 25.89
CA LEU A 31 7.16 12.16 25.80
C LEU A 31 7.53 13.55 26.34
N TYR A 32 6.79 14.59 25.95
CA TYR A 32 7.02 15.95 26.43
C TYR A 32 6.86 16.04 27.96
N LYS A 33 5.80 15.42 28.51
CA LYS A 33 5.54 15.42 29.95
C LYS A 33 6.69 14.76 30.72
N ASP A 34 7.13 13.59 30.26
CA ASP A 34 8.20 12.82 30.92
C ASP A 34 9.53 13.57 30.87
N GLY A 35 9.88 14.11 29.71
CA GLY A 35 11.10 14.89 29.54
C GLY A 35 11.09 16.19 30.35
N LYS A 36 9.96 16.91 30.38
CA LYS A 36 9.81 18.12 31.19
C LYS A 36 9.96 17.82 32.68
N GLN A 37 9.36 16.75 33.17
CA GLN A 37 9.44 16.37 34.59
C GLN A 37 10.89 16.15 35.03
N GLN A 38 11.73 15.54 34.19
CA GLN A 38 13.15 15.32 34.48
C GLN A 38 13.95 16.63 34.47
N ILE A 39 13.72 17.51 33.48
CA ILE A 39 14.34 18.83 33.44
C ILE A 39 13.97 19.65 34.69
N ASP A 40 12.71 19.61 35.13
CA ASP A 40 12.25 20.30 36.33
C ASP A 40 12.92 19.73 37.60
N GLN A 41 13.19 18.42 37.65
CA GLN A 41 13.94 17.79 38.74
C GLN A 41 15.41 18.26 38.78
N ILE A 42 16.08 18.33 37.63
CA ILE A 42 17.46 18.84 37.54
C ILE A 42 17.51 20.31 37.99
N ASN A 43 16.55 21.13 37.54
CA ASN A 43 16.43 22.53 37.94
C ASN A 43 16.26 22.70 39.45
N GLY A 44 15.42 21.86 40.05
CA GLY A 44 15.11 21.86 41.48
C GLY A 44 16.20 21.24 42.38
N ASN A 45 17.23 20.63 41.80
CA ASN A 45 18.29 19.97 42.57
C ASN A 45 19.22 21.02 43.22
N THR A 46 19.07 21.20 44.54
CA THR A 46 19.86 22.16 45.33
C THR A 46 21.29 21.70 45.59
N LYS A 47 21.65 20.46 45.25
CA LYS A 47 23.01 19.92 45.41
C LYS A 47 23.94 20.25 44.24
N LEU A 48 23.39 20.73 43.13
CA LEU A 48 24.15 21.09 41.94
C LEU A 48 24.39 22.61 41.89
N SER A 49 25.58 23.01 41.44
CA SER A 49 25.81 24.37 40.98
C SER A 49 25.03 24.65 39.70
N GLU A 50 24.90 25.91 39.30
CA GLU A 50 24.25 26.25 38.03
C GLU A 50 24.99 25.64 36.82
N GLU A 51 26.32 25.56 36.89
CA GLU A 51 27.15 24.87 35.88
C GLU A 51 26.86 23.37 35.87
N GLY A 52 26.80 22.72 37.04
CA GLY A 52 26.46 21.30 37.15
C GLY A 52 25.06 20.98 36.63
N LYS A 53 24.07 21.86 36.87
CA LYS A 53 22.73 21.72 36.30
C LYS A 53 22.74 21.83 34.77
N GLN A 54 23.60 22.67 34.20
CA GLN A 54 23.71 22.81 32.74
C GLN A 54 24.33 21.55 32.12
N GLU A 55 25.37 21.00 32.75
CA GLU A 55 26.01 19.76 32.31
C GLU A 55 25.03 18.58 32.39
N GLU A 56 24.36 18.39 33.53
CA GLU A 56 23.38 17.31 33.72
C GLU A 56 22.19 17.43 32.76
N LYS A 57 21.72 18.66 32.47
CA LYS A 57 20.70 18.87 31.43
C LYS A 57 21.18 18.44 30.05
N LYS A 58 22.42 18.77 29.69
CA LYS A 58 22.96 18.46 28.37
C LYS A 58 23.10 16.95 28.17
N GLU A 59 23.58 16.25 29.19
CA GLU A 59 23.65 14.78 29.21
C GLU A 59 22.25 14.17 29.10
N PHE A 60 21.32 14.62 29.95
CA PHE A 60 19.93 14.18 29.90
C PHE A 60 19.28 14.42 28.53
N GLN A 61 19.46 15.60 27.93
CA GLN A 61 18.89 15.94 26.63
C GLN A 61 19.39 14.99 25.53
N ALA A 62 20.68 14.64 25.53
CA ALA A 62 21.25 13.73 24.56
C ALA A 62 20.68 12.31 24.70
N GLU A 63 20.66 11.77 25.92
CA GLU A 63 20.11 10.44 26.21
C GLU A 63 18.61 10.37 25.93
N PHE A 64 17.87 11.38 26.38
CA PHE A 64 16.42 11.46 26.18
C PHE A 64 16.08 11.58 24.69
N ALA A 65 16.82 12.39 23.93
CA ALA A 65 16.61 12.53 22.50
C ALA A 65 16.80 11.18 21.79
N LEU A 66 17.90 10.48 22.05
CA LEU A 66 18.16 9.16 21.47
C LEU A 66 17.05 8.16 21.82
N HIS A 67 16.64 8.11 23.09
CA HIS A 67 15.55 7.25 23.53
C HIS A 67 14.22 7.58 22.84
N ALA A 68 13.87 8.87 22.74
CA ALA A 68 12.67 9.31 22.03
C ALA A 68 12.72 8.94 20.54
N PHE A 69 13.87 9.14 19.88
CA PHE A 69 14.02 8.78 18.46
C PHE A 69 13.87 7.29 18.21
N ARG A 70 14.37 6.42 19.10
CA ARG A 70 14.18 4.97 18.98
C ARG A 70 12.70 4.60 19.04
N GLN A 71 11.96 5.17 19.98
CA GLN A 71 10.51 4.93 20.10
C GLN A 71 9.74 5.44 18.88
N MET A 72 10.08 6.64 18.42
CA MET A 72 9.49 7.25 17.24
C MET A 72 9.78 6.45 15.97
N HIS A 73 11.02 6.01 15.77
CA HIS A 73 11.39 5.15 14.66
C HIS A 73 10.61 3.84 14.68
N ASN A 74 10.56 3.14 15.81
CA ASN A 74 9.79 1.91 15.94
C ASN A 74 8.30 2.10 15.61
N ARG A 75 7.71 3.21 16.06
CA ARG A 75 6.30 3.53 15.78
C ARG A 75 6.06 3.81 14.29
N LYS A 76 6.97 4.54 13.64
CA LYS A 76 6.93 4.81 12.20
C LYS A 76 7.09 3.52 11.39
N GLU A 77 8.00 2.64 11.80
CA GLU A 77 8.20 1.33 11.15
C GLU A 77 6.99 0.43 11.31
N GLN A 78 6.38 0.36 12.50
CA GLN A 78 5.13 -0.38 12.72
C GLN A 78 4.02 0.13 11.79
N HIS A 79 3.84 1.44 11.68
CA HIS A 79 2.89 2.03 10.74
C HIS A 79 3.20 1.62 9.29
N ASN A 80 4.45 1.79 8.85
CA ASN A 80 4.87 1.49 7.48
C ASN A 80 4.62 0.03 7.13
N VAL A 81 4.88 -0.88 8.07
CA VAL A 81 4.67 -2.32 7.87
C VAL A 81 3.20 -2.66 7.74
N GLU A 82 2.33 -2.07 8.56
CA GLU A 82 0.87 -2.26 8.43
C GLU A 82 0.34 -1.70 7.10
N VAL A 83 0.83 -0.53 6.66
CA VAL A 83 0.51 0.02 5.33
C VAL A 83 1.00 -0.90 4.21
N GLN A 84 2.22 -1.44 4.32
CA GLN A 84 2.78 -2.39 3.33
C GLN A 84 2.00 -3.70 3.28
N LYS A 85 1.54 -4.23 4.43
CA LYS A 85 0.69 -5.41 4.48
C LYS A 85 -0.64 -5.16 3.78
N ALA A 86 -1.31 -4.05 4.10
CA ALA A 86 -2.54 -3.64 3.45
C ALA A 86 -2.34 -3.48 1.93
N ASN A 87 -1.28 -2.77 1.52
CA ASN A 87 -0.94 -2.56 0.12
C ASN A 87 -0.72 -3.86 -0.64
N ARG A 88 0.05 -4.80 -0.08
CA ARG A 88 0.32 -6.09 -0.70
C ARG A 88 -0.96 -6.88 -0.94
N ILE A 89 -1.83 -6.99 0.07
CA ILE A 89 -3.09 -7.72 -0.04
C ILE A 89 -4.01 -7.04 -1.05
N ALA A 90 -4.14 -5.72 -0.97
CA ALA A 90 -4.95 -4.92 -1.89
C ALA A 90 -4.47 -5.10 -3.34
N ARG A 91 -3.15 -5.06 -3.57
CA ARG A 91 -2.54 -5.31 -4.89
C ARG A 91 -2.81 -6.72 -5.38
N GLU A 92 -2.64 -7.72 -4.53
CA GLU A 92 -2.92 -9.12 -4.87
C GLU A 92 -4.38 -9.26 -5.33
N LEU A 93 -5.34 -8.76 -4.56
CA LEU A 93 -6.76 -8.82 -4.91
C LEU A 93 -7.12 -8.00 -6.16
N ALA A 94 -6.54 -6.81 -6.32
CA ALA A 94 -6.83 -5.91 -7.45
C ALA A 94 -6.31 -6.42 -8.80
N TYR A 95 -5.23 -7.23 -8.79
CA TYR A 95 -4.55 -7.69 -9.99
C TYR A 95 -4.47 -9.23 -10.10
N GLN A 96 -5.14 -9.96 -9.22
CA GLN A 96 -5.24 -11.41 -9.31
C GLN A 96 -6.02 -11.77 -10.57
N LYS A 97 -5.35 -12.48 -11.49
CA LYS A 97 -6.02 -13.03 -12.66
C LYS A 97 -7.04 -14.07 -12.22
N PRO A 98 -8.31 -13.93 -12.62
CA PRO A 98 -9.32 -14.94 -12.34
C PRO A 98 -8.92 -16.31 -12.87
N LYS A 99 -9.27 -17.35 -12.12
CA LYS A 99 -8.99 -18.72 -12.54
C LYS A 99 -9.94 -19.09 -13.68
N LYS A 100 -9.39 -19.47 -14.84
CA LYS A 100 -10.16 -20.03 -15.96
C LYS A 100 -10.98 -21.24 -15.49
N PRO A 101 -12.32 -21.22 -15.62
CA PRO A 101 -13.16 -22.40 -15.42
C PRO A 101 -12.69 -23.56 -16.31
N ARG A 102 -13.09 -24.79 -16.00
CA ARG A 102 -12.72 -25.97 -16.80
C ARG A 102 -13.95 -26.58 -17.44
N GLY A 103 -13.78 -27.13 -18.63
CA GLY A 103 -14.79 -27.93 -19.32
C GLY A 103 -15.63 -27.14 -20.32
N TYR A 104 -16.81 -27.70 -20.61
CA TYR A 104 -17.70 -27.28 -21.69
C TYR A 104 -18.17 -25.82 -21.61
N GLU A 105 -18.26 -25.24 -20.41
CA GLU A 105 -18.72 -23.85 -20.22
C GLU A 105 -17.78 -22.83 -20.86
N VAL A 106 -16.47 -23.09 -20.82
CA VAL A 106 -15.47 -22.23 -21.48
C VAL A 106 -15.59 -22.32 -22.98
N GLU A 107 -15.71 -23.52 -23.53
CA GLU A 107 -15.84 -23.73 -24.97
C GLU A 107 -17.10 -23.04 -25.51
N ARG A 108 -18.20 -23.17 -24.76
CA ARG A 108 -19.46 -22.48 -25.06
C ARG A 108 -19.30 -20.97 -25.01
N PHE A 109 -18.68 -20.43 -23.96
CA PHE A 109 -18.39 -19.00 -23.86
C PHE A 109 -17.56 -18.51 -25.06
N GLU A 110 -16.48 -19.22 -25.41
CA GLU A 110 -15.60 -18.82 -26.52
C GLU A 110 -16.32 -18.84 -27.88
N GLN A 111 -17.24 -19.79 -28.10
CA GLN A 111 -18.08 -19.84 -29.30
C GLN A 111 -19.09 -18.69 -29.31
N ASP A 112 -19.83 -18.53 -28.22
CA ASP A 112 -20.84 -17.48 -28.04
C ASP A 112 -20.20 -16.08 -28.16
N TYR A 113 -18.98 -15.91 -27.67
CA TYR A 113 -18.24 -14.66 -27.69
C TYR A 113 -17.75 -14.29 -29.09
N LYS A 114 -17.23 -15.25 -29.86
CA LYS A 114 -16.88 -15.05 -31.28
C LYS A 114 -18.11 -14.68 -32.10
N ARG A 115 -19.24 -15.32 -31.81
CA ARG A 115 -20.53 -15.01 -32.42
C ARG A 115 -20.95 -13.57 -32.08
N LEU A 116 -20.87 -13.16 -30.81
CA LEU A 116 -21.17 -11.80 -30.40
C LEU A 116 -20.31 -10.76 -31.13
N LYS A 117 -18.98 -10.95 -31.21
CA LYS A 117 -18.08 -10.04 -31.95
C LYS A 117 -18.56 -9.83 -33.38
N THR A 118 -18.93 -10.92 -34.06
CA THR A 118 -19.46 -10.87 -35.43
C THR A 118 -20.82 -10.17 -35.48
N GLU A 119 -21.73 -10.47 -34.55
CA GLU A 119 -23.06 -9.86 -34.50
C GLU A 119 -23.02 -8.37 -34.17
N ILE A 120 -22.05 -7.89 -33.38
CA ILE A 120 -21.83 -6.47 -33.10
C ILE A 120 -21.27 -5.78 -34.33
N MET A 121 -20.24 -6.36 -34.97
CA MET A 121 -19.59 -5.80 -36.16
C MET A 121 -20.55 -5.64 -37.34
N LEU A 122 -21.55 -6.52 -37.46
CA LEU A 122 -22.52 -6.51 -38.56
C LEU A 122 -23.84 -5.81 -38.19
N GLU A 123 -24.02 -5.31 -36.97
CA GLU A 123 -25.27 -4.67 -36.54
C GLU A 123 -25.29 -3.19 -36.92
N PRO A 124 -26.15 -2.76 -37.86
CA PRO A 124 -26.18 -1.37 -38.34
C PRO A 124 -26.77 -0.38 -37.33
N ASN A 125 -27.34 -0.85 -36.23
CA ASN A 125 -27.94 -0.03 -35.19
C ASN A 125 -27.12 -0.11 -33.89
N SER A 126 -26.39 0.96 -33.58
CA SER A 126 -25.54 1.06 -32.39
C SER A 126 -26.26 0.77 -31.07
N ASN A 127 -27.54 1.16 -30.93
CA ASN A 127 -28.30 0.87 -29.71
C ASN A 127 -28.59 -0.62 -29.57
N ARG A 128 -28.92 -1.29 -30.68
CA ARG A 128 -29.14 -2.74 -30.69
C ARG A 128 -27.83 -3.51 -30.46
N ALA A 129 -26.73 -3.03 -31.02
CA ALA A 129 -25.40 -3.61 -30.78
C ALA A 129 -25.00 -3.48 -29.30
N LYS A 130 -25.23 -2.31 -28.69
CA LYS A 130 -25.07 -2.10 -27.24
C LYS A 130 -25.93 -3.07 -26.43
N GLU A 131 -27.22 -3.20 -26.73
CA GLU A 131 -28.11 -4.12 -26.00
C GLU A 131 -27.64 -5.58 -26.08
N LYS A 132 -27.12 -6.02 -27.24
CA LYS A 132 -26.54 -7.36 -27.38
C LYS A 132 -25.32 -7.53 -26.48
N LEU A 133 -24.41 -6.55 -26.47
CA LEU A 133 -23.24 -6.55 -25.61
C LEU A 133 -23.63 -6.61 -24.13
N GLU A 134 -24.55 -5.73 -23.69
CA GLU A 134 -25.01 -5.67 -22.30
C GLU A 134 -25.62 -7.00 -21.86
N LYS A 135 -26.54 -7.57 -22.66
CA LYS A 135 -27.15 -8.89 -22.36
C LYS A 135 -26.11 -10.00 -22.29
N PHE A 136 -25.10 -9.96 -23.14
CA PHE A 136 -24.06 -10.97 -23.15
C PHE A 136 -23.19 -10.91 -21.89
N ILE A 137 -22.78 -9.70 -21.48
CA ILE A 137 -22.07 -9.47 -20.22
C ILE A 137 -22.91 -9.98 -19.04
N ASP A 138 -24.21 -9.69 -19.02
CA ASP A 138 -25.11 -10.10 -17.94
C ASP A 138 -25.38 -11.62 -17.90
N THR A 139 -25.08 -12.34 -18.99
CA THR A 139 -25.21 -13.81 -19.05
C THR A 139 -24.06 -14.52 -18.35
N TYR A 140 -22.86 -13.92 -18.34
CA TYR A 140 -21.63 -14.54 -17.86
C TYR A 140 -21.09 -13.82 -16.62
N ASP A 141 -21.55 -14.25 -15.45
CA ASP A 141 -21.21 -13.64 -14.15
C ASP A 141 -19.82 -14.03 -13.61
N ASP A 142 -19.23 -15.13 -14.10
CA ASP A 142 -17.94 -15.63 -13.61
C ASP A 142 -16.81 -14.59 -13.83
N PRO A 143 -15.95 -14.36 -12.81
CA PRO A 143 -14.87 -13.37 -12.89
C PRO A 143 -13.93 -13.56 -14.09
N TYR A 144 -13.69 -14.79 -14.54
CA TYR A 144 -12.87 -15.05 -15.72
C TYR A 144 -13.49 -14.46 -16.99
N TYR A 145 -14.77 -14.70 -17.23
CA TYR A 145 -15.44 -14.16 -18.42
C TYR A 145 -15.51 -12.63 -18.38
N ARG A 146 -15.75 -12.06 -17.19
CA ARG A 146 -15.70 -10.61 -16.96
C ARG A 146 -14.33 -10.01 -17.29
N SER A 147 -13.23 -10.66 -16.89
CA SER A 147 -11.88 -10.18 -17.24
C SER A 147 -11.63 -10.19 -18.75
N VAL A 148 -12.11 -11.21 -19.47
CA VAL A 148 -12.04 -11.24 -20.94
C VAL A 148 -12.82 -10.08 -21.56
N PHE A 149 -14.00 -9.76 -21.03
CA PHE A 149 -14.76 -8.60 -21.50
C PHE A 149 -14.05 -7.29 -21.25
N GLN A 150 -13.39 -7.11 -20.10
CA GLN A 150 -12.64 -5.89 -19.80
C GLN A 150 -11.47 -5.69 -20.76
N GLU A 151 -10.72 -6.76 -21.06
CA GLU A 151 -9.58 -6.73 -21.98
C GLU A 151 -10.01 -6.31 -23.39
N ASP A 152 -11.12 -6.84 -23.88
CA ASP A 152 -11.62 -6.61 -25.23
C ASP A 152 -12.68 -5.48 -25.32
N PHE A 153 -13.01 -4.82 -24.21
CA PHE A 153 -14.12 -3.86 -24.16
C PHE A 153 -13.94 -2.69 -25.14
N ALA A 154 -12.70 -2.20 -25.26
CA ALA A 154 -12.36 -1.12 -26.19
C ALA A 154 -12.60 -1.53 -27.65
N GLU A 155 -12.24 -2.78 -28.01
CA GLU A 155 -12.47 -3.32 -29.35
C GLU A 155 -13.99 -3.41 -29.63
N LEU A 156 -14.74 -4.04 -28.72
CA LEU A 156 -16.19 -4.22 -28.85
C LEU A 156 -16.93 -2.88 -28.98
N THR A 157 -16.59 -1.92 -28.14
CA THR A 157 -17.26 -0.61 -28.12
C THR A 157 -16.86 0.28 -29.29
N SER A 158 -15.64 0.15 -29.82
CA SER A 158 -15.22 0.91 -31.00
C SER A 158 -16.12 0.64 -32.22
N SER A 159 -16.53 -0.62 -32.41
CA SER A 159 -17.44 -1.03 -33.49
C SER A 159 -18.86 -0.50 -33.26
N ILE A 160 -19.31 -0.42 -32.01
CA ILE A 160 -20.65 0.14 -31.70
C ILE A 160 -20.66 1.65 -31.96
N LEU A 161 -19.58 2.34 -31.60
CA LEU A 161 -19.46 3.79 -31.68
C LEU A 161 -19.24 4.31 -33.11
N SER A 162 -18.71 3.51 -34.04
CA SER A 162 -18.50 3.93 -35.43
C SER A 162 -19.81 4.31 -36.13
N ASP A 163 -20.90 3.65 -35.74
CA ASP A 163 -22.20 3.76 -36.42
C ASP A 163 -23.19 4.67 -35.67
N ALA A 164 -22.76 5.25 -34.54
CA ALA A 164 -23.63 5.97 -33.60
C ALA A 164 -24.01 7.40 -34.02
N GLY A 165 -23.34 7.96 -35.04
CA GLY A 165 -23.66 9.29 -35.59
C GLY A 165 -23.77 10.39 -34.52
N GLN A 166 -24.92 11.05 -34.45
CA GLN A 166 -25.17 12.17 -33.53
C GLN A 166 -25.31 11.74 -32.05
N ASP A 167 -25.63 10.47 -31.78
CA ASP A 167 -25.85 9.95 -30.41
C ASP A 167 -24.56 9.47 -29.71
N THR A 168 -23.42 9.57 -30.38
CA THR A 168 -22.12 9.07 -29.92
C THR A 168 -21.78 9.46 -28.48
N SER A 169 -22.05 10.70 -28.07
CA SER A 169 -21.71 11.18 -26.72
C SER A 169 -22.52 10.48 -25.62
N LYS A 170 -23.83 10.32 -25.84
CA LYS A 170 -24.72 9.60 -24.92
C LYS A 170 -24.31 8.13 -24.82
N LEU A 171 -24.04 7.51 -25.97
CA LEU A 171 -23.67 6.10 -26.05
C LEU A 171 -22.33 5.81 -25.36
N LYS A 172 -21.33 6.69 -25.51
CA LYS A 172 -20.06 6.62 -24.77
C LYS A 172 -20.29 6.61 -23.26
N THR A 173 -21.18 7.47 -22.78
CA THR A 173 -21.48 7.57 -21.34
C THR A 173 -22.13 6.27 -20.82
N GLU A 174 -23.06 5.70 -21.57
CA GLU A 174 -23.73 4.45 -21.22
C GLU A 174 -22.76 3.25 -21.23
N LEU A 175 -21.94 3.14 -22.27
CA LEU A 175 -20.90 2.10 -22.37
C LEU A 175 -19.84 2.23 -21.28
N TYR A 176 -19.45 3.45 -20.92
CA TYR A 176 -18.52 3.68 -19.81
C TYR A 176 -19.12 3.23 -18.47
N LYS A 177 -20.41 3.50 -18.21
CA LYS A 177 -21.08 2.98 -17.02
C LYS A 177 -21.07 1.45 -17.02
N LYS A 178 -21.40 0.82 -18.15
CA LYS A 178 -21.37 -0.64 -18.24
C LYS A 178 -19.97 -1.20 -18.00
N PHE A 179 -18.91 -0.56 -18.52
CA PHE A 179 -17.53 -0.95 -18.25
C PHE A 179 -17.20 -0.95 -16.76
N GLN A 180 -17.64 0.08 -16.04
CA GLN A 180 -17.46 0.19 -14.59
C GLN A 180 -18.20 -0.91 -13.81
N ASP A 181 -19.32 -1.40 -14.35
CA ASP A 181 -20.13 -2.47 -13.74
C ASP A 181 -19.58 -3.88 -14.02
N ILE A 182 -18.70 -4.05 -15.02
CA ILE A 182 -18.05 -5.35 -15.30
C ILE A 182 -17.07 -5.71 -14.18
N GLU A 183 -16.37 -4.71 -13.63
CA GLU A 183 -15.40 -4.94 -12.55
C GLU A 183 -16.14 -5.35 -11.26
N PRO A 184 -15.81 -6.49 -10.64
CA PRO A 184 -16.38 -6.85 -9.35
C PRO A 184 -16.12 -5.75 -8.31
N SER A 185 -17.10 -5.46 -7.46
CA SER A 185 -16.98 -4.42 -6.42
C SER A 185 -15.77 -4.64 -5.51
N GLU A 186 -15.47 -5.90 -5.19
CA GLU A 186 -14.30 -6.28 -4.39
C GLU A 186 -12.97 -5.90 -5.06
N VAL A 187 -12.85 -6.08 -6.39
CA VAL A 187 -11.64 -5.70 -7.15
C VAL A 187 -11.50 -4.18 -7.20
N LYS A 188 -12.62 -3.47 -7.37
CA LYS A 188 -12.64 -2.00 -7.36
C LYS A 188 -12.23 -1.43 -6.00
N GLU A 189 -12.79 -1.96 -4.92
CA GLU A 189 -12.40 -1.58 -3.55
C GLU A 189 -10.93 -1.92 -3.27
N ALA A 190 -10.47 -3.10 -3.70
CA ALA A 190 -9.06 -3.48 -3.56
C ALA A 190 -8.13 -2.51 -4.33
N ARG A 191 -8.51 -2.05 -5.52
CA ARG A 191 -7.73 -1.07 -6.28
C ARG A 191 -7.69 0.29 -5.58
N GLN A 192 -8.83 0.76 -5.07
CA GLN A 192 -8.89 2.00 -4.28
C GLN A 192 -8.01 1.92 -3.03
N LEU A 193 -8.06 0.79 -2.33
CA LEU A 193 -7.23 0.55 -1.15
C LEU A 193 -5.73 0.48 -1.50
N TYR A 194 -5.39 -0.11 -2.65
CA TYR A 194 -4.02 -0.14 -3.16
C TYR A 194 -3.51 1.26 -3.49
N GLU A 195 -4.33 2.10 -4.12
CA GLU A 195 -4.02 3.50 -4.41
C GLU A 195 -3.83 4.30 -3.11
N GLU A 196 -4.77 4.20 -2.17
CA GLU A 196 -4.69 4.88 -0.87
C GLU A 196 -3.42 4.48 -0.11
N THR A 197 -3.11 3.19 -0.05
CA THR A 197 -1.91 2.72 0.66
C THR A 197 -0.62 3.15 -0.04
N ASN A 198 -0.60 3.28 -1.36
CA ASN A 198 0.54 3.86 -2.09
C ASN A 198 0.78 5.33 -1.73
N GLU A 199 -0.28 6.12 -1.60
CA GLU A 199 -0.17 7.53 -1.19
C GLU A 199 0.36 7.69 0.24
N ARG A 200 0.09 6.70 1.11
CA ARG A 200 0.53 6.69 2.51
C ARG A 200 1.95 6.14 2.71
N MET A 201 2.49 5.42 1.73
CA MET A 201 3.86 4.92 1.81
C MET A 201 4.85 6.09 1.70
N GLY A 202 5.69 6.26 2.72
CA GLY A 202 6.72 7.29 2.74
C GLY A 202 6.25 8.67 3.18
N GLU A 203 5.14 8.77 3.94
CA GLU A 203 4.70 10.04 4.53
C GLU A 203 5.85 10.73 5.31
N GLU A 204 6.27 11.91 4.83
CA GLU A 204 7.35 12.69 5.41
C GLU A 204 6.98 13.34 6.74
N ASN A 205 5.69 13.60 6.99
CA ASN A 205 5.18 14.29 8.18
C ASN A 205 4.34 13.35 9.06
N PHE A 206 4.96 12.28 9.53
CA PHE A 206 4.27 11.21 10.26
C PHE A 206 3.85 11.65 11.68
N PHE A 207 4.72 12.35 12.42
CA PHE A 207 4.46 12.77 13.80
C PHE A 207 3.81 14.14 13.86
N LEU A 208 4.35 15.11 13.12
CA LEU A 208 3.85 16.47 13.10
C LEU A 208 2.84 16.62 11.97
N ASN A 209 1.56 16.52 12.32
CA ASN A 209 0.45 16.52 11.36
C ASN A 209 0.54 17.73 10.40
N PRO A 210 0.60 17.51 9.07
CA PRO A 210 0.67 18.60 8.09
C PRO A 210 -0.61 19.44 7.99
N LEU A 211 -1.73 18.95 8.52
CA LEU A 211 -2.99 19.71 8.63
C LEU A 211 -2.95 20.74 9.77
N MET A 212 -1.93 20.69 10.64
CA MET A 212 -1.71 21.77 11.59
C MET A 212 -1.04 22.94 10.87
N GLU A 213 -1.54 24.15 11.13
CA GLU A 213 -0.93 25.39 10.63
C GLU A 213 0.58 25.37 10.89
N LYS A 214 1.39 25.92 9.98
CA LYS A 214 2.86 25.98 10.13
C LYS A 214 3.28 26.54 11.49
N ASP A 215 2.51 27.46 12.06
CA ASP A 215 2.74 28.02 13.38
C ASP A 215 2.54 27.00 14.52
N SER A 216 1.64 26.04 14.36
CA SER A 216 1.41 24.95 15.31
C SER A 216 2.53 23.89 15.27
N THR A 217 3.06 23.55 14.09
CA THR A 217 4.22 22.62 14.00
C THR A 217 5.51 23.24 14.55
N LEU A 218 5.74 24.53 14.28
CA LEU A 218 6.81 25.31 14.90
C LEU A 218 6.63 25.40 16.43
N SER A 219 5.40 25.60 16.90
CA SER A 219 5.05 25.61 18.33
C SER A 219 5.32 24.26 19.00
N GLN A 220 5.02 23.14 18.33
CA GLN A 220 5.34 21.81 18.88
C GLN A 220 6.86 21.59 18.95
N LYS A 221 7.60 21.87 17.87
CA LYS A 221 9.07 21.80 17.89
C LYS A 221 9.67 22.67 19.01
N ALA A 222 9.18 23.90 19.16
CA ALA A 222 9.63 24.79 20.23
C ALA A 222 9.43 24.22 21.64
N LYS A 223 8.35 23.44 21.88
CA LYS A 223 8.12 22.76 23.16
C LYS A 223 9.16 21.68 23.44
N PHE A 224 9.65 20.98 22.43
CA PHE A 224 10.63 19.91 22.63
C PHE A 224 12.08 20.42 22.77
N ARG A 225 12.40 21.65 22.36
CA ARG A 225 13.77 22.21 22.44
C ARG A 225 14.40 22.13 23.84
N PRO A 226 13.71 22.52 24.95
CA PRO A 226 14.29 22.45 26.28
C PRO A 226 14.58 21.02 26.76
N ILE A 227 13.99 20.01 26.10
CA ILE A 227 14.01 18.61 26.52
C ILE A 227 14.93 17.77 25.63
N MET A 228 15.01 18.07 24.33
CA MET A 228 15.81 17.31 23.37
C MET A 228 17.04 18.07 22.87
N GLY A 229 17.11 19.39 23.08
CA GLY A 229 18.11 20.27 22.46
C GLY A 229 17.71 20.73 21.06
N ASP A 230 18.29 21.86 20.63
CA ASP A 230 17.90 22.54 19.38
C ASP A 230 18.18 21.70 18.13
N ASP A 231 19.33 21.03 18.09
CA ASP A 231 19.77 20.24 16.94
C ASP A 231 18.95 18.97 16.75
N ASN A 232 18.37 18.41 17.81
CA ASN A 232 17.64 17.15 17.75
C ASN A 232 16.19 17.36 17.28
N VAL A 233 15.54 18.44 17.68
CA VAL A 233 14.12 18.70 17.39
C VAL A 233 13.79 18.72 15.88
N GLN A 234 14.76 19.03 15.02
CA GLN A 234 14.56 19.03 13.57
C GLN A 234 14.36 17.63 12.96
N PHE A 235 14.67 16.57 13.71
CA PHE A 235 14.60 15.18 13.25
C PHE A 235 13.37 14.41 13.74
N ILE A 236 12.42 15.07 14.42
CA ILE A 236 11.20 14.44 14.94
C ILE A 236 10.46 13.60 13.87
N ASP A 237 10.33 14.08 12.63
CA ASP A 237 9.70 13.31 11.54
C ASP A 237 10.69 12.46 10.70
N ARG A 238 11.99 12.68 10.94
CA ARG A 238 13.11 12.18 10.12
C ARG A 238 14.05 11.32 10.95
N THR A 239 13.47 10.46 11.80
CA THR A 239 14.21 9.59 12.71
C THR A 239 15.13 8.62 11.98
N SER A 240 14.80 8.23 10.74
CA SER A 240 15.67 7.39 9.90
C SER A 240 17.01 8.07 9.62
N GLU A 241 17.06 9.38 9.39
CA GLU A 241 18.32 10.12 9.13
C GLU A 241 19.29 10.02 10.32
N ILE A 242 18.76 9.97 11.56
CA ILE A 242 19.58 9.83 12.77
C ILE A 242 20.22 8.44 12.84
N PHE A 243 19.46 7.40 12.52
CA PHE A 243 19.95 6.03 12.60
C PHE A 243 20.79 5.63 11.38
N GLU A 244 20.66 6.34 10.27
CA GLU A 244 21.65 6.28 9.18
C GLU A 244 23.01 6.85 9.61
N ALA A 245 23.00 7.93 10.40
CA ALA A 245 24.23 8.52 10.96
C ALA A 245 24.80 7.74 12.16
N MET A 246 23.95 7.01 12.90
CA MET A 246 24.32 6.19 14.07
C MET A 246 23.75 4.77 13.95
N PRO A 247 24.30 3.92 13.06
CA PRO A 247 23.76 2.60 12.77
C PRO A 247 23.80 1.64 13.96
N ASP A 248 24.80 1.76 14.84
CA ASP A 248 24.92 0.93 16.04
C ASP A 248 23.81 1.21 17.08
N GLU A 249 23.19 2.39 16.98
CA GLU A 249 22.12 2.84 17.86
C GLU A 249 20.72 2.56 17.30
N ALA A 250 20.66 2.07 16.05
CA ALA A 250 19.43 1.79 15.34
C ALA A 250 18.60 0.72 16.07
N PRO A 251 17.30 0.94 16.27
CA PRO A 251 16.41 -0.12 16.72
C PRO A 251 16.50 -1.32 15.77
N LYS A 252 16.28 -2.52 16.30
CA LYS A 252 16.11 -3.69 15.44
C LYS A 252 14.97 -3.40 14.46
N PRO A 253 15.17 -3.60 13.14
CA PRO A 253 14.13 -3.36 12.17
C PRO A 253 12.89 -4.18 12.58
N TYR A 254 11.71 -3.58 12.45
CA TYR A 254 10.50 -4.34 12.61
C TYR A 254 10.44 -5.38 11.47
N VAL A 255 10.55 -6.66 11.82
CA VAL A 255 10.44 -7.74 10.84
C VAL A 255 9.00 -8.23 10.83
N ASP A 256 8.30 -8.03 9.71
CA ASP A 256 7.10 -8.81 9.42
C ASP A 256 7.55 -10.25 9.14
N GLU A 257 7.42 -11.11 10.15
CA GLU A 257 7.82 -12.54 10.06
C GLU A 257 7.15 -13.25 8.89
N GLU A 258 5.94 -12.84 8.50
CA GLU A 258 5.22 -13.42 7.36
C GLU A 258 5.83 -12.95 6.03
N LEU A 259 6.15 -11.66 5.92
CA LEU A 259 6.84 -11.10 4.75
C LEU A 259 8.26 -11.67 4.60
N ASP A 260 8.99 -11.81 5.69
CA ASP A 260 10.34 -12.38 5.70
C ASP A 260 10.31 -13.88 5.35
N ALA A 261 9.34 -14.63 5.89
CA ALA A 261 9.11 -16.01 5.48
C ALA A 261 8.78 -16.13 3.98
N GLN A 262 7.98 -15.21 3.45
CA GLN A 262 7.60 -15.20 2.04
C GLN A 262 8.76 -14.83 1.12
N LYS A 263 9.54 -13.79 1.45
CA LYS A 263 10.77 -13.42 0.72
C LYS A 263 11.74 -14.59 0.68
N ARG A 264 11.97 -15.28 1.80
CA ARG A 264 12.82 -16.48 1.86
C ARG A 264 12.25 -17.62 1.02
N ALA A 265 10.92 -17.77 0.95
CA ALA A 265 10.29 -18.77 0.11
C ALA A 265 10.47 -18.44 -1.39
N ASP A 266 10.29 -17.18 -1.77
CA ASP A 266 10.46 -16.70 -3.14
C ASP A 266 11.92 -16.82 -3.60
N GLU A 267 12.89 -16.44 -2.74
CA GLU A 267 14.32 -16.61 -2.98
C GLU A 267 14.70 -18.08 -3.18
N ARG A 268 14.14 -18.99 -2.36
CA ARG A 268 14.35 -20.43 -2.51
C ARG A 268 13.77 -20.95 -3.82
N ALA A 269 12.55 -20.54 -4.16
CA ALA A 269 11.90 -20.93 -5.41
C ALA A 269 12.69 -20.46 -6.63
N GLU A 270 13.24 -19.25 -6.58
CA GLU A 270 14.08 -18.71 -7.66
C GLU A 270 15.43 -19.45 -7.75
N GLN A 271 16.09 -19.72 -6.63
CA GLN A 271 17.30 -20.54 -6.60
C GLN A 271 17.07 -21.94 -7.17
N GLU A 272 15.90 -22.54 -6.91
CA GLU A 272 15.53 -23.85 -7.43
C GLU A 272 15.26 -23.81 -8.94
N ARG A 273 14.58 -22.77 -9.45
CA ARG A 273 14.42 -22.54 -10.89
C ARG A 273 15.75 -22.37 -11.61
N VAL A 274 16.66 -21.57 -11.05
CA VAL A 274 18.01 -21.37 -11.61
C VAL A 274 18.79 -22.68 -11.63
N ARG A 275 18.68 -23.51 -10.57
CA ARG A 275 19.29 -24.85 -10.55
C ARG A 275 18.72 -25.78 -11.60
N GLN A 276 17.39 -25.84 -11.76
CA GLN A 276 16.74 -26.67 -12.77
C GLN A 276 17.12 -26.25 -14.19
N ALA A 277 17.10 -24.94 -14.47
CA ALA A 277 17.53 -24.40 -15.76
C ALA A 277 19.02 -24.71 -16.06
N GLY A 278 19.89 -24.65 -15.04
CA GLY A 278 21.29 -25.04 -15.16
C GLY A 278 21.48 -26.54 -15.44
N ALA A 279 20.72 -27.41 -14.76
CA ALA A 279 20.76 -28.86 -14.97
C ALA A 279 20.29 -29.24 -16.38
N ASP A 280 19.20 -28.63 -16.86
CA ASP A 280 18.67 -28.84 -18.22
C ASP A 280 19.65 -28.40 -19.31
N ALA A 281 20.38 -27.31 -19.08
CA ALA A 281 21.41 -26.83 -20.01
C ALA A 281 22.62 -27.77 -20.11
N ILE A 282 23.00 -28.45 -19.01
CA ILE A 282 24.08 -29.44 -18.99
C ILE A 282 23.64 -30.72 -19.70
N MET A 283 22.41 -31.20 -19.44
CA MET A 283 21.86 -32.40 -20.09
C MET A 283 21.72 -32.23 -21.61
N ARG A 284 21.35 -31.03 -22.10
CA ARG A 284 21.32 -30.74 -23.54
C ARG A 284 22.71 -30.69 -24.20
N LYS A 285 23.76 -30.32 -23.46
CA LYS A 285 25.14 -30.35 -23.98
C LYS A 285 25.78 -31.74 -23.96
N GLY A 286 25.34 -32.63 -23.05
CA GLY A 286 25.83 -34.01 -22.97
C GLY A 286 25.21 -34.98 -23.99
N ALA A 287 24.00 -34.70 -24.50
CA ALA A 287 23.31 -35.55 -25.48
C ALA A 287 23.70 -35.27 -26.95
N GLY A 288 24.64 -34.36 -27.19
CA GLY A 288 25.12 -33.96 -28.52
C GLY A 288 26.49 -34.51 -28.91
N VAL A 289 26.99 -35.54 -28.22
CA VAL A 289 28.24 -36.26 -28.54
C VAL A 289 27.93 -37.65 -29.04
#